data_AF-A0A454CX06-F1
#
_entry.id   AF-A0A454CX06-F1
#
_cell.length_a   1.000
_cell.length_b   1.000
_cell.length_c   1.000
_cell.angle_alpha   90.00
_cell.angle_beta   90.00
_cell.angle_gamma   90.00
#
_symmetry.space_group_name_H-M   'P 1'
#
loop_
_entity.id
_entity.type
_entity.pdbx_description
1 polymer ?
#
loop_
_entity_poly.entity_id
_entity_poly.type
_entity_poly.pdbx_seq_one_letter_code
_entity_poly.pdbx_strand_id
1 'polypeptide(L)'
;MLLVAPLLPEPHRTKWLSDLTWLTNTLVQHYHSDKEQRFYGAIHHKAVMQPNAKHNDFGHTIKAYWMTYLVAEQINNADWKQFAKQGMRTTLERAQYQQQFEPVSAFFSPELQSEWANQSIPAWQSRPYSNGSSSWEWAELDQSAMTLAILDNKVGNVLPYTTRTFMDAWVDHQYGGVGLDPKSTKAFHWGNGYHQFEHALIGTLTSGALNHQPVTLYYANASKVQSDFTPYYFQGKVDNVERTAQGEIQAVTYSNITP
;
A
#
# COMPACT_ATOMS: atom_id res chain seq x y z
N MET A 1 2.51 13.93 -6.30
CA MET A 1 2.68 15.14 -5.46
C MET A 1 3.19 14.81 -4.08
N LEU A 2 2.50 13.94 -3.31
CA LEU A 2 2.87 13.56 -1.95
C LEU A 2 4.33 13.08 -1.83
N LEU A 3 4.76 12.15 -2.68
CA LEU A 3 6.13 11.60 -2.65
C LEU A 3 7.22 12.64 -2.93
N VAL A 4 6.90 13.61 -3.77
CA VAL A 4 7.89 14.53 -4.37
C VAL A 4 7.95 15.84 -3.61
N ALA A 5 6.84 16.31 -3.03
CA ALA A 5 6.78 17.61 -2.36
C ALA A 5 7.88 17.83 -1.30
N PRO A 6 8.26 16.83 -0.46
CA PRO A 6 9.36 16.98 0.50
C PRO A 6 10.72 17.23 -0.14
N LEU A 7 10.92 16.79 -1.40
CA LEU A 7 12.18 16.90 -2.12
C LEU A 7 12.34 18.24 -2.85
N LEU A 8 11.28 19.05 -2.93
CA LEU A 8 11.30 20.30 -3.67
C LEU A 8 11.90 21.44 -2.84
N PRO A 9 12.63 22.37 -3.47
CA PRO A 9 13.02 23.62 -2.82
C PRO A 9 11.81 24.54 -2.64
N GLU A 10 11.92 25.49 -1.72
CA GLU A 10 10.97 26.61 -1.67
C GLU A 10 11.10 27.51 -2.91
N PRO A 11 10.00 28.10 -3.41
CA PRO A 11 8.63 28.09 -2.86
C PRO A 11 7.77 26.89 -3.33
N HIS A 12 8.32 25.98 -4.14
CA HIS A 12 7.56 24.91 -4.77
C HIS A 12 7.04 23.87 -3.77
N ARG A 13 7.83 23.54 -2.75
CA ARG A 13 7.41 22.68 -1.65
C ARG A 13 6.13 23.20 -0.98
N THR A 14 6.14 24.46 -0.53
CA THR A 14 4.96 25.09 0.08
C THR A 14 3.75 25.05 -0.86
N LYS A 15 3.93 25.40 -2.14
CA LYS A 15 2.83 25.35 -3.13
C LYS A 15 2.25 23.96 -3.29
N TRP A 16 3.11 22.93 -3.40
CA TRP A 16 2.66 21.55 -3.59
C TRP A 16 1.97 20.97 -2.36
N LEU A 17 2.42 21.34 -1.15
CA LEU A 17 1.74 20.96 0.10
C LEU A 17 0.37 21.65 0.23
N SER A 18 0.25 22.90 -0.21
CA SER A 18 -1.03 23.61 -0.28
C SER A 18 -1.99 22.94 -1.27
N ASP A 19 -1.50 22.57 -2.46
CA ASP A 19 -2.30 21.86 -3.46
C ASP A 19 -2.72 20.47 -3.00
N LEU A 20 -1.83 19.73 -2.33
CA LEU A 20 -2.17 18.45 -1.69
C LEU A 20 -3.28 18.62 -0.66
N THR A 21 -3.19 19.65 0.19
CA THR A 21 -4.21 19.94 1.19
C THR A 21 -5.56 20.24 0.53
N TRP A 22 -5.55 21.06 -0.54
CA TRP A 22 -6.77 21.37 -1.29
C TRP A 22 -7.37 20.13 -1.99
N LEU A 23 -6.53 19.30 -2.63
CA LEU A 23 -6.97 18.05 -3.28
C LEU A 23 -7.57 17.08 -2.27
N THR A 24 -6.88 16.82 -1.15
CA THR A 24 -7.37 15.94 -0.09
C THR A 24 -8.68 16.46 0.50
N ASN A 25 -8.79 17.75 0.78
CA ASN A 25 -10.04 18.34 1.24
C ASN A 25 -11.16 18.16 0.21
N THR A 26 -10.88 18.34 -1.08
CA THR A 26 -11.87 18.15 -2.16
C THR A 26 -12.35 16.69 -2.21
N LEU A 27 -11.45 15.72 -2.08
CA LEU A 27 -11.81 14.30 -2.03
C LEU A 27 -12.69 14.00 -0.82
N VAL A 28 -12.30 14.47 0.36
CA VAL A 28 -13.06 14.24 1.61
C VAL A 28 -14.43 14.92 1.57
N GLN A 29 -14.53 16.15 1.07
CA GLN A 29 -15.79 16.91 1.09
C GLN A 29 -16.77 16.51 0.00
N HIS A 30 -16.28 16.08 -1.17
CA HIS A 30 -17.13 15.90 -2.34
C HIS A 30 -17.21 14.47 -2.86
N TYR A 31 -16.18 13.65 -2.63
CA TYR A 31 -16.11 12.29 -3.15
C TYR A 31 -16.32 11.23 -2.07
N HIS A 32 -16.17 11.56 -0.80
CA HIS A 32 -16.42 10.65 0.31
C HIS A 32 -17.91 10.62 0.69
N SER A 33 -18.37 9.46 1.14
CA SER A 33 -19.71 9.26 1.70
C SER A 33 -19.60 8.75 3.13
N ASP A 34 -20.04 9.54 4.10
CA ASP A 34 -20.09 9.12 5.51
C ASP A 34 -21.03 7.94 5.73
N LYS A 35 -22.15 7.88 4.99
CA LYS A 35 -23.11 6.79 5.10
C LYS A 35 -22.51 5.47 4.62
N GLU A 36 -21.80 5.52 3.50
CA GLU A 36 -21.22 4.33 2.87
C GLU A 36 -19.79 4.05 3.33
N GLN A 37 -19.14 4.99 4.02
CA GLN A 37 -17.75 4.94 4.48
C GLN A 37 -16.76 4.61 3.34
N ARG A 38 -16.94 5.23 2.17
CA ARG A 38 -16.06 5.02 1.00
C ARG A 38 -15.95 6.26 0.13
N PHE A 39 -14.97 6.26 -0.77
CA PHE A 39 -14.84 7.26 -1.82
C PHE A 39 -15.52 6.77 -3.10
N TYR A 40 -16.25 7.67 -3.76
CA TYR A 40 -16.73 7.46 -5.12
C TYR A 40 -15.62 7.82 -6.11
N GLY A 41 -15.45 7.04 -7.16
CA GLY A 41 -14.55 7.39 -8.26
C GLY A 41 -15.10 8.49 -9.17
N ALA A 42 -16.41 8.75 -9.13
CA ALA A 42 -17.07 9.84 -9.82
C ALA A 42 -18.41 10.21 -9.15
N ILE A 43 -18.79 11.49 -9.25
CA ILE A 43 -19.97 12.04 -8.55
C ILE A 43 -20.96 12.76 -9.49
N HIS A 44 -20.74 12.73 -10.79
CA HIS A 44 -21.58 13.45 -11.76
C HIS A 44 -22.94 12.77 -11.99
N HIS A 45 -23.15 11.53 -11.52
CA HIS A 45 -24.43 10.82 -11.65
C HIS A 45 -24.58 9.71 -10.59
N LYS A 46 -25.81 9.44 -10.12
CA LYS A 46 -26.08 8.39 -9.11
C LYS A 46 -25.62 6.99 -9.55
N ALA A 47 -25.65 6.71 -10.85
CA ALA A 47 -25.21 5.42 -11.39
C ALA A 47 -23.69 5.19 -11.22
N VAL A 48 -22.87 6.24 -11.36
CA VAL A 48 -21.41 6.12 -11.16
C VAL A 48 -21.03 6.07 -9.68
N MET A 49 -21.97 6.39 -8.80
CA MET A 49 -21.83 6.25 -7.36
C MET A 49 -22.25 4.87 -6.84
N GLN A 50 -22.72 3.94 -7.67
CA GLN A 50 -23.13 2.60 -7.20
C GLN A 50 -21.91 1.75 -6.79
N PRO A 51 -22.03 0.80 -5.83
CA PRO A 51 -20.88 0.01 -5.35
C PRO A 51 -20.12 -0.75 -6.44
N ASN A 52 -20.83 -1.24 -7.47
CA ASN A 52 -20.21 -1.98 -8.57
C ASN A 52 -19.78 -1.07 -9.74
N ALA A 53 -19.93 0.25 -9.62
CA ALA A 53 -19.48 1.17 -10.65
C ALA A 53 -17.93 1.18 -10.74
N LYS A 54 -17.44 1.66 -11.88
CA LYS A 54 -15.99 1.78 -12.12
C LYS A 54 -15.36 2.69 -11.04
N HIS A 55 -14.19 2.28 -10.53
CA HIS A 55 -13.41 2.98 -9.50
C HIS A 55 -14.11 3.13 -8.13
N ASN A 56 -15.14 2.33 -7.84
CA ASN A 56 -15.79 2.28 -6.52
C ASN A 56 -15.39 1.05 -5.70
N ASP A 57 -14.33 0.36 -6.10
CA ASP A 57 -13.77 -0.78 -5.37
C ASP A 57 -13.07 -0.39 -4.07
N PHE A 58 -12.78 -1.43 -3.28
CA PHE A 58 -12.03 -1.32 -2.05
C PHE A 58 -10.59 -0.87 -2.30
N GLY A 59 -9.96 -1.18 -3.44
CA GLY A 59 -8.60 -0.73 -3.78
C GLY A 59 -8.49 0.79 -3.92
N HIS A 60 -9.40 1.43 -4.66
CA HIS A 60 -9.45 2.89 -4.75
C HIS A 60 -9.79 3.53 -3.40
N THR A 61 -10.75 2.95 -2.68
CA THR A 61 -11.18 3.48 -1.39
C THR A 61 -10.05 3.42 -0.35
N ILE A 62 -9.37 2.27 -0.25
CA ILE A 62 -8.28 2.09 0.71
C ILE A 62 -7.10 3.00 0.36
N LYS A 63 -6.75 3.13 -0.94
CA LYS A 63 -5.72 4.08 -1.40
C LYS A 63 -6.08 5.50 -0.98
N ALA A 64 -7.31 5.93 -1.19
CA ALA A 64 -7.74 7.28 -0.88
C ALA A 64 -7.62 7.58 0.63
N TYR A 65 -8.02 6.65 1.50
CA TYR A 65 -7.78 6.81 2.94
C TYR A 65 -6.29 6.80 3.28
N TRP A 66 -5.51 5.85 2.75
CA TRP A 66 -4.08 5.76 3.06
C TRP A 66 -3.31 7.01 2.60
N MET A 67 -3.58 7.53 1.39
CA MET A 67 -3.02 8.79 0.92
C MET A 67 -3.48 9.98 1.77
N THR A 68 -4.73 9.99 2.23
CA THR A 68 -5.24 11.03 3.16
C THR A 68 -4.47 10.99 4.49
N TYR A 69 -4.20 9.80 5.02
CA TYR A 69 -3.39 9.63 6.22
C TYR A 69 -1.98 10.20 6.03
N LEU A 70 -1.29 9.82 4.95
CA LEU A 70 0.08 10.28 4.68
C LEU A 70 0.16 11.79 4.42
N VAL A 71 -0.84 12.38 3.74
CA VAL A 71 -0.93 13.85 3.63
C VAL A 71 -1.10 14.47 5.01
N ALA A 72 -1.96 13.90 5.86
CA ALA A 72 -2.21 14.39 7.20
C ALA A 72 -0.98 14.31 8.11
N GLU A 73 -0.11 13.31 7.93
CA GLU A 73 1.23 13.25 8.55
C GLU A 73 2.09 14.45 8.13
N GLN A 74 2.19 14.73 6.83
CA GLN A 74 3.03 15.82 6.30
C GLN A 74 2.60 17.22 6.77
N ILE A 75 1.29 17.44 7.00
CA ILE A 75 0.75 18.74 7.40
C ILE A 75 0.30 18.80 8.88
N ASN A 76 0.58 17.76 9.67
CA ASN A 76 0.19 17.64 11.07
C ASN A 76 -1.33 17.82 11.34
N ASN A 77 -2.19 17.28 10.47
CA ASN A 77 -3.65 17.35 10.63
C ASN A 77 -4.19 16.14 11.41
N ALA A 78 -4.47 16.31 12.71
CA ALA A 78 -4.92 15.22 13.58
C ALA A 78 -6.29 14.62 13.17
N ASP A 79 -7.23 15.46 12.73
CA ASP A 79 -8.57 15.02 12.34
C ASP A 79 -8.52 14.10 11.12
N TRP A 80 -7.74 14.48 10.10
CA TRP A 80 -7.53 13.64 8.92
C TRP A 80 -6.77 12.35 9.24
N LYS A 81 -5.80 12.37 10.17
CA LYS A 81 -5.14 11.14 10.62
C LYS A 81 -6.15 10.17 11.24
N GLN A 82 -7.03 10.64 12.12
CA GLN A 82 -8.05 9.80 12.75
C GLN A 82 -9.08 9.30 11.73
N PHE A 83 -9.62 10.20 10.92
CA PHE A 83 -10.58 9.90 9.86
C PHE A 83 -10.03 8.82 8.92
N ALA A 84 -8.81 9.02 8.41
CA ALA A 84 -8.20 8.09 7.47
C ALA A 84 -7.88 6.72 8.10
N LYS A 85 -7.38 6.69 9.34
CA LYS A 85 -7.15 5.41 10.05
C LYS A 85 -8.44 4.62 10.23
N GLN A 86 -9.53 5.29 10.63
CA GLN A 86 -10.83 4.64 10.77
C GLN A 86 -11.34 4.12 9.43
N GLY A 87 -11.24 4.95 8.38
CA GLY A 87 -11.61 4.57 7.01
C GLY A 87 -10.83 3.36 6.49
N MET A 88 -9.51 3.31 6.75
CA MET A 88 -8.69 2.15 6.42
C MET A 88 -9.19 0.89 7.12
N ARG A 89 -9.44 0.94 8.43
CA ARG A 89 -9.95 -0.22 9.20
C ARG A 89 -11.29 -0.72 8.66
N THR A 90 -12.24 0.18 8.46
CA THR A 90 -13.57 -0.17 7.94
C THR A 90 -13.50 -0.74 6.52
N THR A 91 -12.60 -0.23 5.68
CA THR A 91 -12.42 -0.74 4.32
C THR A 91 -11.81 -2.13 4.34
N LEU A 92 -10.77 -2.37 5.15
CA LEU A 92 -10.14 -3.69 5.28
C LEU A 92 -11.12 -4.73 5.84
N GLU A 93 -11.90 -4.38 6.87
CA GLU A 93 -12.91 -5.27 7.45
C GLU A 93 -13.94 -5.73 6.38
N ARG A 94 -14.35 -4.83 5.48
CA ARG A 94 -15.31 -5.14 4.42
C ARG A 94 -14.69 -5.84 3.21
N ALA A 95 -13.42 -5.57 2.94
CA ALA A 95 -12.67 -6.21 1.87
C ALA A 95 -12.18 -7.61 2.24
N GLN A 96 -12.17 -7.96 3.53
CA GLN A 96 -11.81 -9.29 3.98
C GLN A 96 -12.94 -10.28 3.70
N TYR A 97 -12.58 -11.45 3.19
CA TYR A 97 -13.46 -12.62 3.18
C TYR A 97 -12.67 -13.89 3.49
N GLN A 98 -13.38 -15.01 3.68
CA GLN A 98 -12.79 -16.32 3.92
C GLN A 98 -12.84 -17.13 2.62
N GLN A 99 -11.68 -17.42 2.05
CA GLN A 99 -11.52 -18.22 0.85
C GLN A 99 -11.33 -19.68 1.24
N GLN A 100 -12.09 -20.60 0.63
CA GLN A 100 -11.80 -22.03 0.76
C GLN A 100 -10.48 -22.32 0.05
N PHE A 101 -9.53 -22.94 0.75
CA PHE A 101 -8.18 -23.08 0.19
C PHE A 101 -8.10 -24.15 -0.90
N GLU A 102 -8.81 -25.28 -0.74
CA GLU A 102 -8.71 -26.43 -1.65
C GLU A 102 -8.88 -26.08 -3.15
N PRO A 103 -9.87 -25.26 -3.58
CA PRO A 103 -10.04 -24.92 -4.99
C PRO A 103 -8.93 -24.03 -5.58
N VAL A 104 -8.11 -23.40 -4.74
CA VAL A 104 -7.05 -22.47 -5.15
C VAL A 104 -5.65 -22.97 -4.81
N SER A 105 -5.52 -24.12 -4.15
CA SER A 105 -4.27 -24.66 -3.62
C SER A 105 -3.16 -24.82 -4.66
N ALA A 106 -3.54 -25.07 -5.93
CA ALA A 106 -2.60 -25.21 -7.04
C ALA A 106 -1.76 -23.96 -7.35
N PHE A 107 -2.16 -22.78 -6.86
CA PHE A 107 -1.39 -21.53 -6.98
C PHE A 107 -0.36 -21.35 -5.86
N PHE A 108 -0.30 -22.27 -4.89
CA PHE A 108 0.51 -22.12 -3.69
C PHE A 108 1.66 -23.12 -3.67
N SER A 109 2.73 -22.75 -2.97
CA SER A 109 3.88 -23.61 -2.69
C SER A 109 3.48 -24.89 -1.94
N PRO A 110 4.23 -25.99 -2.08
CA PRO A 110 3.97 -27.23 -1.35
C PRO A 110 3.85 -27.04 0.18
N GLU A 111 4.63 -26.11 0.73
CA GLU A 111 4.61 -25.76 2.15
C GLU A 111 3.23 -25.22 2.56
N LEU A 112 2.69 -24.24 1.83
CA LEU A 112 1.38 -23.67 2.12
C LEU A 112 0.23 -24.61 1.74
N GLN A 113 0.41 -25.45 0.71
CA GLN A 113 -0.54 -26.51 0.39
C GLN A 113 -0.77 -27.43 1.59
N SER A 114 0.31 -27.80 2.29
CA SER A 114 0.25 -28.59 3.52
C SER A 114 -0.28 -27.79 4.71
N GLU A 115 0.25 -26.57 4.93
CA GLU A 115 -0.10 -25.73 6.07
C GLU A 115 -1.59 -25.36 6.10
N TRP A 116 -2.19 -25.08 4.94
CA TRP A 116 -3.57 -24.58 4.82
C TRP A 116 -4.55 -25.63 4.28
N ALA A 117 -4.12 -26.89 4.14
CA ALA A 117 -4.98 -27.99 3.70
C ALA A 117 -6.29 -28.06 4.51
N ASN A 118 -7.42 -28.15 3.82
CA ASN A 118 -8.77 -28.20 4.41
C ASN A 118 -9.16 -26.98 5.27
N GLN A 119 -8.47 -25.85 5.14
CA GLN A 119 -8.80 -24.61 5.85
C GLN A 119 -9.54 -23.62 4.95
N SER A 120 -10.19 -22.64 5.61
CA SER A 120 -10.54 -21.38 4.97
C SER A 120 -9.54 -20.32 5.40
N ILE A 121 -8.98 -19.60 4.44
CA ILE A 121 -7.96 -18.58 4.68
C ILE A 121 -8.51 -17.17 4.47
N PRO A 122 -8.08 -16.18 5.27
CA PRO A 122 -8.33 -14.76 4.98
C PRO A 122 -7.80 -14.35 3.60
N ALA A 123 -8.64 -13.64 2.84
CA ALA A 123 -8.32 -13.13 1.51
C ALA A 123 -8.95 -11.75 1.27
N TRP A 124 -8.50 -11.07 0.22
CA TRP A 124 -9.06 -9.79 -0.23
C TRP A 124 -10.01 -9.94 -1.41
N GLN A 125 -11.15 -9.27 -1.32
CA GLN A 125 -12.06 -9.05 -2.44
C GLN A 125 -12.00 -7.59 -2.91
N SER A 126 -12.27 -7.35 -4.19
CA SER A 126 -12.29 -5.99 -4.73
C SER A 126 -13.58 -5.22 -4.41
N ARG A 127 -14.71 -5.93 -4.27
CA ARG A 127 -16.05 -5.35 -4.16
C ARG A 127 -16.93 -6.21 -3.23
N PRO A 128 -17.99 -5.65 -2.62
CA PRO A 128 -18.84 -6.38 -1.66
C PRO A 128 -19.54 -7.65 -2.18
N TYR A 129 -19.69 -7.77 -3.50
CA TYR A 129 -20.43 -8.86 -4.14
C TYR A 129 -19.58 -9.65 -5.14
N SER A 130 -18.25 -9.56 -5.03
CA SER A 130 -17.33 -10.26 -5.92
C SER A 130 -16.05 -10.62 -5.18
N ASN A 131 -15.80 -11.92 -5.04
CA ASN A 131 -14.57 -12.45 -4.43
C ASN A 131 -13.33 -12.28 -5.32
N GLY A 132 -13.50 -11.71 -6.52
CA GLY A 132 -12.39 -11.38 -7.40
C GLY A 132 -11.63 -10.15 -6.91
N SER A 133 -10.32 -10.15 -7.08
CA SER A 133 -9.46 -8.99 -6.90
C SER A 133 -8.47 -8.93 -8.04
N SER A 134 -8.07 -7.74 -8.44
CA SER A 134 -6.85 -7.55 -9.22
C SER A 134 -5.64 -7.46 -8.29
N SER A 135 -4.43 -7.69 -8.83
CA SER A 135 -3.21 -7.66 -8.04
C SER A 135 -2.91 -6.28 -7.44
N TRP A 136 -3.28 -5.20 -8.12
CA TRP A 136 -3.09 -3.85 -7.60
C TRP A 136 -4.05 -3.54 -6.45
N GLU A 137 -5.33 -3.94 -6.54
CA GLU A 137 -6.29 -3.79 -5.42
C GLU A 137 -5.79 -4.56 -4.18
N TRP A 138 -5.25 -5.76 -4.39
CA TRP A 138 -4.67 -6.59 -3.32
C TRP A 138 -3.48 -5.89 -2.66
N ALA A 139 -2.56 -5.36 -3.47
CA ALA A 139 -1.39 -4.64 -3.01
C ALA A 139 -1.78 -3.45 -2.13
N GLU A 140 -2.77 -2.65 -2.54
CA GLU A 140 -3.23 -1.47 -1.79
C GLU A 140 -3.86 -1.80 -0.44
N LEU A 141 -4.63 -2.90 -0.39
CA LEU A 141 -5.20 -3.41 0.85
C LEU A 141 -4.11 -3.90 1.80
N ASP A 142 -3.14 -4.66 1.30
CA ASP A 142 -1.99 -5.10 2.08
C ASP A 142 -1.16 -3.92 2.60
N GLN A 143 -0.82 -2.94 1.77
CA GLN A 143 -0.03 -1.76 2.16
C GLN A 143 -0.71 -0.96 3.28
N SER A 144 -2.03 -0.85 3.23
CA SER A 144 -2.81 -0.15 4.25
C SER A 144 -2.94 -0.97 5.53
N ALA A 145 -3.10 -2.29 5.43
CA ALA A 145 -3.08 -3.19 6.59
C ALA A 145 -1.69 -3.20 7.26
N MET A 146 -0.61 -3.19 6.47
CA MET A 146 0.78 -3.07 6.91
C MET A 146 1.01 -1.73 7.64
N THR A 147 0.55 -0.63 7.06
CA THR A 147 0.60 0.70 7.68
C THR A 147 -0.08 0.68 9.06
N LEU A 148 -1.30 0.16 9.15
CA LEU A 148 -2.00 0.02 10.43
C LEU A 148 -1.27 -0.91 11.40
N ALA A 149 -0.65 -1.99 10.93
CA ALA A 149 0.10 -2.91 11.77
C ALA A 149 1.28 -2.22 12.45
N ILE A 150 2.02 -1.35 11.74
CA ILE A 150 3.10 -0.55 12.36
C ILE A 150 2.53 0.40 13.42
N LEU A 151 1.45 1.12 13.09
CA LEU A 151 0.82 2.08 14.02
C LEU A 151 0.29 1.40 15.29
N ASP A 152 -0.22 0.19 15.16
CA ASP A 152 -0.75 -0.62 16.26
C ASP A 152 0.33 -1.45 16.96
N ASN A 153 1.55 -1.47 16.43
CA ASN A 153 2.63 -2.39 16.80
C ASN A 153 2.16 -3.85 16.89
N LYS A 154 1.35 -4.29 15.92
CA LYS A 154 0.73 -5.62 15.91
C LYS A 154 0.41 -6.10 14.50
N VAL A 155 0.93 -7.28 14.13
CA VAL A 155 0.50 -8.00 12.92
C VAL A 155 -0.91 -8.55 13.18
N GLY A 156 -1.92 -7.93 12.58
CA GLY A 156 -3.30 -8.45 12.60
C GLY A 156 -3.41 -9.83 11.92
N ASN A 157 -4.58 -10.46 12.01
CA ASN A 157 -4.74 -11.86 11.59
C ASN A 157 -4.76 -12.07 10.07
N VAL A 158 -4.87 -11.00 9.27
CA VAL A 158 -5.04 -11.10 7.80
C VAL A 158 -3.71 -11.09 7.05
N LEU A 159 -2.77 -10.23 7.45
CA LEU A 159 -1.48 -10.06 6.78
C LEU A 159 -0.66 -11.36 6.64
N PRO A 160 -0.61 -12.27 7.63
CA PRO A 160 0.12 -13.54 7.49
C PRO A 160 -0.37 -14.40 6.32
N TYR A 161 -1.65 -14.25 5.92
CA TYR A 161 -2.23 -14.99 4.81
C TYR A 161 -2.14 -14.21 3.50
N THR A 162 -2.50 -12.93 3.52
CA THR A 162 -2.62 -12.14 2.28
C THR A 162 -1.27 -11.82 1.65
N THR A 163 -0.23 -11.59 2.47
CA THR A 163 1.13 -11.35 1.96
C THR A 163 1.75 -12.60 1.36
N ARG A 164 1.54 -13.77 1.98
CA ARG A 164 1.98 -15.08 1.45
C ARG A 164 1.21 -15.45 0.19
N THR A 165 -0.10 -15.17 0.16
CA THR A 165 -0.92 -15.32 -1.06
C THR A 165 -0.40 -14.44 -2.18
N PHE A 166 0.01 -13.20 -1.89
CA PHE A 166 0.64 -12.33 -2.89
C PHE A 166 1.90 -12.97 -3.47
N MET A 167 2.78 -13.47 -2.61
CA MET A 167 4.05 -14.07 -3.05
C MET A 167 3.86 -15.36 -3.83
N ASP A 168 2.93 -16.22 -3.44
CA ASP A 168 2.78 -17.54 -4.08
C ASP A 168 1.89 -17.47 -5.33
N ALA A 169 0.72 -16.84 -5.22
CA ALA A 169 -0.29 -16.88 -6.27
C ALA A 169 -0.17 -15.76 -7.29
N TRP A 170 0.39 -14.60 -6.90
CA TRP A 170 0.45 -13.43 -7.77
C TRP A 170 1.83 -13.18 -8.37
N VAL A 171 2.93 -13.54 -7.70
CA VAL A 171 4.28 -13.39 -8.28
C VAL A 171 4.54 -14.54 -9.24
N ASP A 172 4.97 -14.21 -10.45
CA ASP A 172 5.43 -15.22 -11.40
C ASP A 172 6.92 -15.49 -11.14
N HIS A 173 7.21 -16.67 -10.57
CA HIS A 173 8.55 -17.08 -10.20
C HIS A 173 9.39 -17.60 -11.39
N GLN A 174 8.76 -17.88 -12.54
CA GLN A 174 9.46 -18.40 -13.71
C GLN A 174 10.05 -17.27 -14.57
N TYR A 175 9.27 -16.21 -14.78
CA TYR A 175 9.59 -15.12 -15.72
C TYR A 175 9.61 -13.74 -15.06
N GLY A 176 9.30 -13.66 -13.76
CA GLY A 176 9.18 -12.40 -13.03
C GLY A 176 7.91 -11.62 -13.35
N GLY A 177 7.68 -10.56 -12.57
CA GLY A 177 6.46 -9.75 -12.63
C GLY A 177 5.33 -10.31 -11.76
N VAL A 178 4.16 -9.68 -11.86
CA VAL A 178 2.97 -10.06 -11.08
C VAL A 178 1.75 -10.20 -11.97
N GLY A 179 1.04 -11.29 -11.74
CA GLY A 179 -0.13 -11.75 -12.48
C GLY A 179 -0.22 -13.28 -12.35
N LEU A 180 -1.41 -13.84 -12.53
CA LEU A 180 -1.58 -15.30 -12.51
C LEU A 180 -0.72 -15.94 -13.62
N ASP A 181 0.21 -16.79 -13.20
CA ASP A 181 1.10 -17.57 -14.06
C ASP A 181 0.32 -18.67 -14.82
N PRO A 182 0.52 -18.87 -16.14
CA PRO A 182 1.20 -18.00 -17.11
C PRO A 182 0.21 -17.06 -17.85
N LYS A 183 -1.04 -17.00 -17.39
CA LYS A 183 -2.19 -16.60 -18.22
C LYS A 183 -2.48 -15.09 -18.26
N SER A 184 -1.72 -14.25 -17.57
CA SER A 184 -2.04 -12.81 -17.45
C SER A 184 -0.96 -11.88 -18.02
N THR A 185 -1.40 -10.75 -18.59
CA THR A 185 -0.52 -9.70 -19.07
C THR A 185 0.11 -8.97 -17.88
N LYS A 186 1.43 -9.11 -17.72
CA LYS A 186 2.18 -8.56 -16.58
C LYS A 186 2.61 -7.10 -16.74
N ALA A 187 2.66 -6.63 -17.99
CA ALA A 187 2.99 -5.24 -18.32
C ALA A 187 2.15 -4.75 -19.50
N PHE A 188 1.45 -3.63 -19.31
CA PHE A 188 0.62 -2.97 -20.30
C PHE A 188 0.38 -1.50 -19.90
N HIS A 189 -0.41 -0.77 -20.66
CA HIS A 189 -0.62 0.68 -20.49
C HIS A 189 -1.13 1.10 -19.11
N TRP A 190 -1.75 0.19 -18.35
CA TRP A 190 -2.31 0.45 -17.02
C TRP A 190 -1.66 -0.40 -15.91
N GLY A 191 -0.58 -1.13 -16.21
CA GLY A 191 0.13 -1.97 -15.24
C GLY A 191 1.60 -2.09 -15.63
N ASN A 192 2.50 -1.61 -14.78
CA ASN A 192 3.92 -1.50 -15.08
C ASN A 192 4.84 -1.85 -13.90
N GLY A 193 4.34 -2.59 -12.91
CA GLY A 193 5.10 -2.95 -11.71
C GLY A 193 5.04 -1.92 -10.58
N TYR A 194 4.43 -0.74 -10.77
CA TYR A 194 4.41 0.31 -9.74
C TYR A 194 3.82 -0.18 -8.41
N HIS A 195 2.59 -0.70 -8.41
CA HIS A 195 1.91 -1.16 -7.20
C HIS A 195 2.63 -2.36 -6.57
N GLN A 196 3.19 -3.24 -7.39
CA GLN A 196 3.94 -4.41 -6.94
C GLN A 196 5.23 -4.02 -6.24
N PHE A 197 5.97 -3.07 -6.80
CA PHE A 197 7.19 -2.55 -6.19
C PHE A 197 6.88 -1.81 -4.89
N GLU A 198 5.83 -0.96 -4.89
CA GLU A 198 5.39 -0.24 -3.70
C GLU A 198 4.94 -1.21 -2.60
N HIS A 199 4.30 -2.34 -2.94
CA HIS A 199 3.91 -3.40 -2.00
C HIS A 199 5.11 -4.10 -1.39
N ALA A 200 6.09 -4.52 -2.21
CA ALA A 200 7.32 -5.14 -1.72
C ALA A 200 8.12 -4.20 -0.81
N LEU A 201 8.22 -2.91 -1.17
CA LEU A 201 8.91 -1.90 -0.37
C LEU A 201 8.23 -1.70 0.98
N ILE A 202 6.91 -1.52 1.00
CA ILE A 202 6.16 -1.32 2.25
C ILE A 202 6.16 -2.58 3.11
N GLY A 203 6.08 -3.77 2.50
CA GLY A 203 6.24 -5.03 3.22
C GLY A 203 7.60 -5.16 3.89
N THR A 204 8.67 -4.75 3.20
CA THR A 204 10.03 -4.72 3.75
C THR A 204 10.13 -3.77 4.94
N LEU A 205 9.63 -2.54 4.80
CA LEU A 205 9.62 -1.53 5.87
C LEU A 205 8.81 -1.98 7.08
N THR A 206 7.65 -2.60 6.83
CA THR A 206 6.75 -3.12 7.87
C THR A 206 7.38 -4.27 8.64
N SER A 207 8.00 -5.22 7.92
CA SER A 207 8.71 -6.33 8.54
C SER A 207 9.85 -5.83 9.43
N GLY A 208 10.64 -4.86 8.96
CA GLY A 208 11.69 -4.25 9.77
C GLY A 208 11.15 -3.54 11.01
N ALA A 209 10.11 -2.72 10.85
CA ALA A 209 9.49 -1.99 11.95
C ALA A 209 8.97 -2.93 13.06
N LEU A 210 8.22 -3.97 12.68
CA LEU A 210 7.57 -4.89 13.63
C LEU A 210 8.52 -5.90 14.27
N ASN A 211 9.61 -6.28 13.58
CA ASN A 211 10.63 -7.16 14.14
C ASN A 211 11.78 -6.39 14.83
N HIS A 212 11.69 -5.06 14.90
CA HIS A 212 12.75 -4.17 15.38
C HIS A 212 14.10 -4.44 14.69
N GLN A 213 14.05 -4.77 13.39
CA GLN A 213 15.22 -5.01 12.57
C GLN A 213 15.48 -3.80 11.66
N PRO A 214 16.73 -3.30 11.58
CA PRO A 214 17.04 -2.23 10.65
C PRO A 214 16.81 -2.63 9.19
N VAL A 215 16.36 -1.68 8.38
CA VAL A 215 16.14 -1.88 6.93
C VAL A 215 17.10 -1.00 6.15
N THR A 216 17.81 -1.59 5.17
CA THR A 216 18.70 -0.84 4.28
C THR A 216 18.01 -0.59 2.94
N LEU A 217 17.93 0.68 2.54
CA LEU A 217 17.45 1.10 1.21
C LEU A 217 18.59 1.74 0.42
N TYR A 218 18.53 1.61 -0.91
CA TYR A 218 19.57 2.10 -1.82
C TYR A 218 19.07 3.30 -2.62
N TYR A 219 19.83 4.39 -2.58
CA TYR A 219 19.50 5.66 -3.22
C TYR A 219 20.52 5.98 -4.31
N ALA A 220 20.03 6.25 -5.53
CA ALA A 220 20.85 6.73 -6.63
C ALA A 220 21.11 8.24 -6.48
N ASN A 221 22.10 8.61 -5.66
CA ASN A 221 22.44 10.00 -5.35
C ASN A 221 23.95 10.21 -5.33
N ALA A 222 24.54 10.28 -6.53
CA ALA A 222 25.98 10.38 -6.74
C ALA A 222 26.64 11.67 -6.21
N SER A 223 25.86 12.72 -5.90
CA SER A 223 26.41 14.09 -5.77
C SER A 223 25.88 14.93 -4.61
N LYS A 224 24.85 14.52 -3.88
CA LYS A 224 24.36 15.29 -2.72
C LYS A 224 24.76 14.63 -1.41
N VAL A 225 25.43 15.41 -0.55
CA VAL A 225 25.38 15.19 0.90
C VAL A 225 23.96 15.54 1.32
N GLN A 226 23.03 14.60 1.15
CA GLN A 226 21.66 14.81 1.58
C GLN A 226 21.58 14.42 3.06
N SER A 227 21.21 15.37 3.91
CA SER A 227 21.00 15.14 5.35
C SER A 227 19.67 14.42 5.63
N ASP A 228 18.74 14.46 4.68
CA ASP A 228 17.35 14.10 4.90
C ASP A 228 16.97 12.95 3.97
N PHE A 229 17.38 11.73 4.32
CA PHE A 229 16.84 10.53 3.68
C PHE A 229 15.59 10.07 4.40
N THR A 230 14.57 9.67 3.63
CA THR A 230 13.32 9.13 4.16
C THR A 230 13.03 7.77 3.50
N PRO A 231 12.59 6.76 4.26
CA PRO A 231 12.19 5.47 3.69
C PRO A 231 10.84 5.60 2.97
N TYR A 232 10.88 6.13 1.75
CA TYR A 232 9.71 6.36 0.90
C TYR A 232 8.72 7.38 1.51
N TYR A 233 7.45 7.01 1.74
CA TYR A 233 6.47 7.86 2.42
C TYR A 233 6.68 7.94 3.93
N PHE A 234 7.45 7.00 4.51
CA PHE A 234 7.55 6.81 5.94
C PHE A 234 8.71 7.64 6.52
N GLN A 235 8.73 7.73 7.84
CA GLN A 235 9.84 8.26 8.62
C GLN A 235 10.68 7.13 9.19
N GLY A 236 11.95 7.40 9.46
CA GLY A 236 12.86 6.46 10.12
C GLY A 236 14.11 7.15 10.61
N LYS A 237 14.70 6.64 11.68
CA LYS A 237 16.00 7.09 12.17
C LYS A 237 17.08 6.53 11.26
N VAL A 238 17.90 7.38 10.66
CA VAL A 238 19.09 6.97 9.91
C VAL A 238 20.15 6.50 10.90
N ASP A 239 20.51 5.22 10.86
CA ASP A 239 21.57 4.64 11.68
C ASP A 239 22.92 4.61 10.95
N ASN A 240 22.91 4.40 9.63
CA ASN A 240 24.14 4.33 8.83
C ASN A 240 23.90 4.82 7.39
N VAL A 241 24.94 5.41 6.79
CA VAL A 241 24.99 5.78 5.36
C VAL A 241 26.33 5.32 4.79
N GLU A 242 26.29 4.34 3.90
CA GLU A 242 27.46 3.79 3.22
C GLU A 242 27.40 4.11 1.71
N ARG A 243 28.52 4.46 1.10
CA ARG A 243 28.63 4.59 -0.36
C ARG A 243 29.00 3.24 -0.95
N THR A 244 28.16 2.68 -1.82
CA THR A 244 28.46 1.42 -2.49
C THR A 244 29.31 1.63 -3.75
N ALA A 245 29.80 0.52 -4.34
CA ALA A 245 30.78 0.53 -5.43
C ALA A 245 30.40 1.51 -6.56
N GLN A 246 31.38 2.36 -6.93
CA GLN A 246 31.34 3.50 -7.88
C GLN A 246 30.88 4.86 -7.31
N GLY A 247 30.45 4.95 -6.05
CA GLY A 247 30.12 6.23 -5.41
C GLY A 247 28.82 6.88 -5.89
N GLU A 248 28.07 6.20 -6.76
CA GLU A 248 26.81 6.67 -7.34
C GLU A 248 25.58 6.27 -6.51
N ILE A 249 25.72 5.24 -5.67
CA ILE A 249 24.65 4.68 -4.85
C ILE A 249 25.02 4.82 -3.37
N GLN A 250 24.04 5.23 -2.57
CA GLN A 250 24.13 5.30 -1.12
C GLN A 250 23.20 4.26 -0.49
N ALA A 251 23.76 3.34 0.29
CA ALA A 251 23.02 2.42 1.14
C ALA A 251 22.73 3.12 2.47
N VAL A 252 21.45 3.30 2.79
CA VAL A 252 21.00 3.98 4.00
C VAL A 252 20.22 3.00 4.86
N THR A 253 20.68 2.79 6.08
CA THR A 253 20.06 1.88 7.06
C THR A 253 19.19 2.67 8.02
N TYR A 254 17.94 2.23 8.18
CA TYR A 254 16.93 2.85 9.03
C TYR A 254 16.51 1.94 10.18
N SER A 255 16.30 2.53 11.36
CA SER A 255 15.53 1.94 12.47
C SER A 255 14.35 2.84 12.86
N ASN A 256 13.52 2.36 13.78
CA ASN A 256 12.34 3.08 14.29
C ASN A 256 11.44 3.62 13.16
N ILE A 257 11.19 2.77 12.16
CA ILE A 257 10.38 3.13 11.00
C ILE A 257 8.93 3.33 11.43
N THR A 258 8.33 4.44 11.03
CA THR A 258 6.93 4.78 11.31
C THR A 258 6.28 5.40 10.07
N PRO A 259 4.99 5.15 9.81
CA PRO A 259 4.27 5.74 8.68
C PRO A 259 4.15 7.25 8.73
#